data_AF-A0A059LPP5-F1
#
_entry.id   AF-A0A059LPP5-F1
#
_cell.length_a   1.000
_cell.length_b   1.000
_cell.length_c   1.000
_cell.angle_alpha   90.00
_cell.angle_beta   90.00
_cell.angle_gamma   90.00
#
_symmetry.space_group_name_H-M   'P 1'
#
loop_
_entity.id
_entity.type
_entity.pdbx_description
1 polymer ?
#
loop_
_entity_poly.entity_id
_entity_poly.type
_entity_poly.pdbx_seq_one_letter_code
_entity_poly.pdbx_strand_id
1 'polypeptide(L)'
;PHGVMDPVADLAALAVRKGVWLHVDCCLGGFVLPFARRLGRAIPAFDFGLPGVCSMSVDTHKFGMAHKGTSVVLYRSPELRAFQYTRITDWPGGLYISPGFAGSRSGALVASAWASLAHLGEDGFLAATKRLLQSRDAFVAGLERIPALEVLGDPEMCVVAFAAAPQEAKRLDIYRVHDRLTARGWHLNPLQFPPALHMCFTAAHGEEDVRQLLADLHEVVTAELDNPTRGAGGDAPMYGAAAAMPDRRIVGDLLVGYQHVLLDTVGDA
;
A
#
# COMPACT_ATOMS: atom_id res chain seq x y z
N PRO A 1 5.03 1.92 -3.33
CA PRO A 1 4.10 2.18 -4.47
C PRO A 1 3.93 1.00 -5.42
N HIS A 2 5.05 0.39 -5.84
CA HIS A 2 5.06 -0.66 -6.87
C HIS A 2 4.97 -2.10 -6.33
N GLY A 3 4.87 -2.28 -5.00
CA GLY A 3 4.79 -3.60 -4.38
C GLY A 3 6.11 -4.36 -4.31
N VAL A 4 7.23 -3.69 -4.63
CA VAL A 4 8.59 -4.22 -4.58
C VAL A 4 9.18 -4.03 -3.17
N MET A 5 9.99 -4.99 -2.74
CA MET A 5 10.79 -4.92 -1.52
C MET A 5 12.10 -4.14 -1.73
N ASP A 6 12.40 -3.23 -0.81
CA ASP A 6 13.73 -2.61 -0.74
C ASP A 6 14.82 -3.63 -0.33
N PRO A 7 16.10 -3.40 -0.68
CA PRO A 7 17.21 -4.26 -0.29
C PRO A 7 17.57 -4.09 1.20
N VAL A 8 16.69 -4.52 2.09
CA VAL A 8 16.79 -4.28 3.55
C VAL A 8 18.09 -4.84 4.14
N ALA A 9 18.59 -5.97 3.65
CA ALA A 9 19.86 -6.54 4.10
C ALA A 9 21.05 -5.59 3.86
N ASP A 10 21.12 -4.98 2.67
CA ASP A 10 22.20 -4.04 2.32
C ASP A 10 22.07 -2.73 3.11
N LEU A 11 20.84 -2.25 3.27
CA LEU A 11 20.54 -1.08 4.10
C LEU A 11 20.89 -1.32 5.56
N ALA A 12 20.60 -2.50 6.10
CA ALA A 12 20.95 -2.88 7.46
C ALA A 12 22.48 -2.95 7.64
N ALA A 13 23.20 -3.51 6.68
CA ALA A 13 24.66 -3.52 6.70
C ALA A 13 25.23 -2.10 6.64
N LEU A 14 24.66 -1.22 5.83
CA LEU A 14 25.05 0.20 5.77
C LEU A 14 24.77 0.92 7.09
N ALA A 15 23.60 0.70 7.68
CA ALA A 15 23.20 1.30 8.95
C ALA A 15 24.19 0.95 10.07
N VAL A 16 24.60 -0.31 10.17
CA VAL A 16 25.65 -0.75 11.09
C VAL A 16 26.97 -0.03 10.82
N ARG A 17 27.44 0.02 9.57
CA ARG A 17 28.71 0.70 9.22
C ARG A 17 28.70 2.19 9.53
N LYS A 18 27.54 2.83 9.46
CA LYS A 18 27.39 4.28 9.70
C LYS A 18 26.98 4.61 11.13
N GLY A 19 26.65 3.62 11.96
CA GLY A 19 26.14 3.84 13.31
C GLY A 19 24.82 4.62 13.32
N VAL A 20 23.96 4.40 12.32
CA VAL A 20 22.67 5.09 12.19
C VAL A 20 21.50 4.14 12.37
N TRP A 21 20.35 4.70 12.71
CA TRP A 21 19.11 3.96 12.88
C TRP A 21 18.54 3.52 11.52
N LEU A 22 18.18 2.24 11.39
CA LEU A 22 17.33 1.76 10.29
C LEU A 22 15.93 1.38 10.80
N HIS A 23 14.91 2.00 10.23
CA HIS A 23 13.51 1.58 10.37
C HIS A 23 13.10 0.81 9.12
N VAL A 24 12.42 -0.33 9.29
CA VAL A 24 11.83 -1.08 8.18
C VAL A 24 10.31 -0.91 8.22
N ASP A 25 9.76 -0.26 7.19
CA ASP A 25 8.32 -0.14 7.05
C ASP A 25 7.73 -1.45 6.52
N CYS A 26 7.11 -2.21 7.42
CA CYS A 26 6.36 -3.43 7.12
C CYS A 26 4.86 -3.23 7.37
N CYS A 27 4.36 -1.98 7.36
CA CYS A 27 2.95 -1.67 7.54
C CYS A 27 2.08 -2.52 6.60
N LEU A 28 2.48 -2.61 5.33
CA LEU A 28 1.79 -3.41 4.33
C LEU A 28 2.22 -4.89 4.38
N GLY A 29 3.53 -5.17 4.39
CA GLY A 29 4.06 -6.53 4.19
C GLY A 29 4.13 -7.43 5.43
N GLY A 30 4.05 -6.87 6.64
CA GLY A 30 4.44 -7.60 7.86
C GLY A 30 3.56 -8.80 8.22
N PHE A 31 2.30 -8.81 7.80
CA PHE A 31 1.38 -9.96 7.93
C PHE A 31 1.27 -10.82 6.66
N VAL A 32 2.15 -10.60 5.67
CA VAL A 32 2.17 -11.36 4.40
C VAL A 32 3.52 -12.02 4.18
N LEU A 33 4.60 -11.24 4.23
CA LEU A 33 5.96 -11.67 3.88
C LEU A 33 6.47 -12.89 4.69
N PRO A 34 6.25 -13.00 6.02
CA PRO A 34 6.66 -14.19 6.76
C PRO A 34 5.96 -15.46 6.28
N PHE A 35 4.67 -15.37 5.96
CA PHE A 35 3.85 -16.48 5.48
C PHE A 35 4.17 -16.82 4.02
N ALA A 36 4.43 -15.81 3.18
CA ALA A 36 4.92 -15.99 1.82
C ALA A 36 6.23 -16.79 1.80
N ARG A 37 7.18 -16.44 2.67
CA ARG A 37 8.45 -17.18 2.85
C ARG A 37 8.20 -18.64 3.20
N ARG A 38 7.26 -18.91 4.11
CA ARG A 38 6.89 -20.29 4.51
C ARG A 38 6.16 -21.08 3.44
N LEU A 39 5.47 -20.40 2.53
CA LEU A 39 4.87 -20.98 1.33
C LEU A 39 5.90 -21.21 0.21
N GLY A 40 7.19 -20.98 0.46
CA GLY A 40 8.28 -21.27 -0.47
C GLY A 40 8.69 -20.10 -1.37
N ARG A 41 8.13 -18.90 -1.18
CA ARG A 41 8.61 -17.70 -1.90
C ARG A 41 10.02 -17.34 -1.43
N ALA A 42 10.87 -16.95 -2.37
CA ALA A 42 12.20 -16.42 -2.08
C ALA A 42 12.09 -14.98 -1.55
N ILE A 43 11.74 -14.84 -0.26
CA ILE A 43 11.62 -13.54 0.40
C ILE A 43 12.94 -13.21 1.13
N PRO A 44 13.68 -12.16 0.73
CA PRO A 44 14.91 -11.73 1.40
C PRO A 44 14.71 -11.45 2.88
N ALA A 45 15.78 -11.44 3.68
CA ALA A 45 15.70 -11.02 5.07
C ALA A 45 15.30 -9.53 5.16
N PHE A 46 14.36 -9.20 6.04
CA PHE A 46 13.84 -7.84 6.20
C PHE A 46 13.53 -7.45 7.65
N ASP A 47 13.70 -8.36 8.60
CA ASP A 47 13.24 -8.22 9.97
C ASP A 47 14.41 -8.06 10.97
N PHE A 48 14.11 -8.15 12.26
CA PHE A 48 15.10 -8.01 13.34
C PHE A 48 16.25 -9.04 13.31
N GLY A 49 16.15 -10.12 12.51
CA GLY A 49 17.26 -11.01 12.22
C GLY A 49 18.46 -10.31 11.58
N LEU A 50 18.25 -9.14 10.95
CA LEU A 50 19.32 -8.27 10.46
C LEU A 50 19.78 -7.32 11.57
N PRO A 51 21.06 -7.35 12.01
CA PRO A 51 21.52 -6.57 13.16
C PRO A 51 21.28 -5.04 13.06
N GLY A 52 21.29 -4.49 11.85
CA GLY A 52 21.08 -3.06 11.61
C GLY A 52 19.65 -2.56 11.78
N VAL A 53 18.64 -3.45 11.79
CA VAL A 53 17.23 -3.05 11.88
C VAL A 53 16.90 -2.63 13.32
N CYS A 54 16.65 -1.35 13.57
CA CYS A 54 16.40 -0.81 14.92
C CYS A 54 14.92 -0.77 15.29
N SER A 55 14.04 -0.59 14.29
CA SER A 55 12.59 -0.63 14.49
C SER A 55 11.84 -1.11 13.24
N MET A 56 10.60 -1.54 13.43
CA MET A 56 9.70 -1.96 12.36
C MET A 56 8.29 -1.45 12.63
N SER A 57 7.53 -1.15 11.59
CA SER A 57 6.08 -0.90 11.68
C SER A 57 5.32 -2.05 11.02
N VAL A 58 4.18 -2.46 11.58
CA VAL A 58 3.32 -3.51 11.02
C VAL A 58 1.86 -3.20 11.31
N ASP A 59 1.02 -3.12 10.29
CA ASP A 59 -0.38 -2.76 10.49
C ASP A 59 -1.26 -4.00 10.69
N THR A 60 -1.78 -4.14 11.91
CA THR A 60 -2.81 -5.14 12.22
C THR A 60 -4.10 -4.90 11.45
N HIS A 61 -4.45 -3.64 11.14
CA HIS A 61 -5.67 -3.29 10.42
C HIS A 61 -5.61 -3.45 8.88
N LYS A 62 -4.50 -4.00 8.37
CA LYS A 62 -4.29 -4.37 6.96
C LYS A 62 -4.37 -5.90 6.85
N PHE A 63 -3.27 -6.57 6.59
CA PHE A 63 -3.23 -8.03 6.43
C PHE A 63 -3.25 -8.79 7.76
N GLY A 64 -3.12 -8.09 8.89
CA GLY A 64 -3.48 -8.65 10.20
C GLY A 64 -4.99 -8.82 10.40
N MET A 65 -5.82 -8.39 9.43
CA MET A 65 -7.28 -8.55 9.39
C MET A 65 -8.00 -8.04 10.64
N ALA A 66 -7.43 -7.05 11.33
CA ALA A 66 -8.09 -6.34 12.42
C ALA A 66 -8.98 -5.20 11.88
N HIS A 67 -9.86 -4.68 12.72
CA HIS A 67 -10.61 -3.46 12.40
C HIS A 67 -9.68 -2.25 12.23
N LYS A 68 -10.11 -1.28 11.43
CA LYS A 68 -9.40 -0.02 11.20
C LYS A 68 -9.08 0.70 12.52
N GLY A 69 -7.91 1.34 12.55
CA GLY A 69 -7.42 2.10 13.72
C GLY A 69 -6.38 1.39 14.60
N THR A 70 -5.80 0.26 14.18
CA THR A 70 -4.67 -0.37 14.90
C THR A 70 -3.45 -0.64 14.02
N SER A 71 -2.26 -0.43 14.60
CA SER A 71 -0.94 -0.75 14.04
C SER A 71 0.02 -1.03 15.20
N VAL A 72 1.20 -1.55 14.90
CA VAL A 72 2.26 -1.85 15.85
C VAL A 72 3.57 -1.25 15.36
N VAL A 73 4.24 -0.49 16.23
CA VAL A 73 5.65 -0.16 16.08
C VAL A 73 6.47 -1.02 17.05
N LEU A 74 7.47 -1.71 16.52
CA LEU A 74 8.38 -2.59 17.23
C LEU A 74 9.76 -1.94 17.28
N TYR A 75 10.47 -2.12 18.39
CA TYR A 75 11.84 -1.65 18.58
C TYR A 75 12.71 -2.82 18.96
N ARG A 76 13.97 -2.82 18.50
CA ARG A 76 14.97 -3.83 18.83
C ARG A 76 15.21 -3.91 20.34
N SER A 77 15.13 -2.78 21.06
CA SER A 77 15.37 -2.75 22.49
C SER A 77 14.47 -1.75 23.24
N PRO A 78 14.25 -1.96 24.56
CA PRO A 78 13.51 -1.02 25.40
C PRO A 78 14.15 0.37 25.49
N GLU A 79 15.48 0.45 25.41
CA GLU A 79 16.23 1.72 25.47
C GLU A 79 15.89 2.59 24.26
N LEU A 80 15.80 1.99 23.06
CA LEU A 80 15.35 2.70 21.86
C LEU A 80 13.88 3.11 21.97
N ARG A 81 13.02 2.22 22.50
CA ARG A 81 11.60 2.51 22.69
C ARG A 81 11.35 3.65 23.69
N ALA A 82 12.23 3.84 24.67
CA ALA A 82 12.06 4.87 25.69
C ALA A 82 12.04 6.30 25.12
N PHE A 83 12.67 6.53 23.95
CA PHE A 83 12.64 7.82 23.26
C PHE A 83 11.27 8.16 22.65
N GLN A 84 10.36 7.18 22.49
CA GLN A 84 9.00 7.42 21.99
C GLN A 84 8.08 8.00 23.07
N TYR A 85 8.37 7.77 24.36
CA TYR A 85 7.43 8.08 25.42
C TYR A 85 7.35 9.58 25.71
N THR A 86 6.13 10.09 25.82
CA THR A 86 5.87 11.41 26.39
C THR A 86 5.82 11.28 27.91
N ARG A 87 6.68 12.02 28.63
CA ARG A 87 6.79 11.99 30.09
C ARG A 87 6.66 13.41 30.63
N ILE A 88 5.73 13.63 31.55
CA ILE A 88 5.50 14.92 32.21
C ILE A 88 5.51 14.68 33.71
N THR A 89 6.45 15.31 34.41
CA THR A 89 6.75 15.07 35.83
C THR A 89 6.27 16.18 36.76
N ASP A 90 5.99 17.35 36.21
CA ASP A 90 5.68 18.61 36.90
C ASP A 90 4.23 19.07 36.68
N TRP A 91 3.39 18.24 36.06
CA TRP A 91 1.98 18.54 35.87
C TRP A 91 1.20 18.46 37.19
N PRO A 92 0.42 19.50 37.58
CA PRO A 92 -0.37 19.47 38.82
C PRO A 92 -1.40 18.34 38.92
N GLY A 93 -1.81 17.76 37.78
CA GLY A 93 -2.69 16.59 37.73
C GLY A 93 -2.03 15.25 38.10
N GLY A 94 -0.73 15.27 38.42
CA GLY A 94 0.05 14.09 38.82
C GLY A 94 1.06 13.67 37.75
N LEU A 95 1.79 12.58 38.05
CA LEU A 95 2.76 12.01 37.12
C LEU A 95 2.04 11.49 35.87
N TYR A 96 2.50 11.90 34.68
CA TYR A 96 1.90 11.50 33.41
C TYR A 96 2.93 10.86 32.48
N ILE A 97 2.55 9.73 31.89
CA ILE A 97 3.31 9.07 30.83
C ILE A 97 2.36 8.51 29.76
N SER A 98 2.70 8.71 28.49
CA SER A 98 2.02 8.06 27.37
C SER A 98 3.02 7.29 26.51
N PRO A 99 2.70 6.05 26.09
CA PRO A 99 3.57 5.27 25.22
C PRO A 99 3.57 5.76 23.75
N GLY A 100 2.74 6.73 23.37
CA GLY A 100 2.67 7.28 22.01
C GLY A 100 1.97 8.63 21.98
N PHE A 101 1.39 9.01 20.83
CA PHE A 101 0.76 10.32 20.67
C PHE A 101 -0.49 10.53 21.51
N ALA A 102 -1.39 9.55 21.55
CA ALA A 102 -2.68 9.69 22.20
C ALA A 102 -2.58 9.50 23.73
N GLY A 103 -3.40 10.23 24.48
CA GLY A 103 -3.72 9.91 25.88
C GLY A 103 -4.80 8.83 25.94
N SER A 104 -6.07 9.26 25.92
CA SER A 104 -7.22 8.36 25.80
C SER A 104 -7.20 7.60 24.46
N ARG A 105 -7.48 6.30 24.51
CA ARG A 105 -7.43 5.39 23.36
C ARG A 105 -8.62 4.44 23.37
N SER A 106 -9.08 4.02 22.19
CA SER A 106 -10.14 3.03 22.07
C SER A 106 -9.60 1.62 22.35
N GLY A 107 -9.86 1.10 23.55
CA GLY A 107 -9.47 -0.27 23.93
C GLY A 107 -10.18 -1.34 23.10
N ALA A 108 -11.36 -1.06 22.57
CA ALA A 108 -12.12 -1.99 21.72
C ALA A 108 -11.37 -2.33 20.42
N LEU A 109 -10.63 -1.38 19.84
CA LEU A 109 -9.83 -1.63 18.65
C LEU A 109 -8.61 -2.51 18.96
N VAL A 110 -8.00 -2.36 20.13
CA VAL A 110 -6.92 -3.25 20.58
C VAL A 110 -7.46 -4.67 20.81
N ALA A 111 -8.63 -4.80 21.42
CA ALA A 111 -9.29 -6.08 21.61
C ALA A 111 -9.66 -6.76 20.27
N SER A 112 -10.13 -6.00 19.27
CA SER A 112 -10.43 -6.57 17.95
C SER A 112 -9.20 -7.02 17.19
N ALA A 113 -8.07 -6.30 17.32
CA ALA A 113 -6.79 -6.75 16.78
C ALA A 113 -6.33 -8.06 17.43
N TRP A 114 -6.42 -8.16 18.75
CA TRP A 114 -6.12 -9.42 19.45
C TRP A 114 -7.04 -10.56 19.00
N ALA A 115 -8.35 -10.31 18.89
CA ALA A 115 -9.32 -11.30 18.46
C ALA A 115 -9.03 -11.83 17.05
N SER A 116 -8.64 -10.97 16.11
CA SER A 116 -8.26 -11.39 14.76
C SER A 116 -7.03 -12.30 14.76
N LEU A 117 -5.97 -11.90 15.48
CA LEU A 117 -4.75 -12.70 15.61
C LEU A 117 -5.01 -14.06 16.26
N ALA A 118 -5.77 -14.08 17.35
CA ALA A 118 -6.09 -15.30 18.09
C ALA A 118 -7.01 -16.24 17.29
N HIS A 119 -7.96 -15.69 16.53
CA HIS A 119 -8.90 -16.47 15.74
C HIS A 119 -8.24 -17.11 14.51
N LEU A 120 -7.47 -16.33 13.75
CA LEU A 120 -6.83 -16.81 12.53
C LEU A 120 -5.68 -17.75 12.84
N GLY A 121 -4.88 -17.40 13.85
CA GLY A 121 -3.63 -18.08 14.14
C GLY A 121 -2.72 -18.16 12.91
N GLU A 122 -1.73 -19.03 13.01
CA GLU A 122 -0.71 -19.17 11.98
C GLU A 122 -1.25 -19.77 10.67
N ASP A 123 -2.10 -20.79 10.77
CA ASP A 123 -2.70 -21.47 9.63
C ASP A 123 -3.65 -20.57 8.84
N GLY A 124 -4.44 -19.73 9.54
CA GLY A 124 -5.33 -18.76 8.90
C GLY A 124 -4.56 -17.72 8.09
N PHE A 125 -3.44 -17.21 8.62
CA PHE A 125 -2.59 -16.27 7.87
C PHE A 125 -1.86 -16.95 6.70
N LEU A 126 -1.42 -18.21 6.85
CA LEU A 126 -0.87 -18.99 5.73
C LEU A 126 -1.90 -19.15 4.61
N ALA A 127 -3.13 -19.55 4.95
CA ALA A 127 -4.20 -19.76 3.98
C ALA A 127 -4.59 -18.46 3.27
N ALA A 128 -4.76 -17.36 4.02
CA ALA A 128 -5.05 -16.04 3.48
C ALA A 128 -3.94 -15.53 2.55
N THR A 129 -2.68 -15.68 2.97
CA THR A 129 -1.52 -15.29 2.16
C THR A 129 -1.44 -16.12 0.89
N LYS A 130 -1.69 -17.43 0.95
CA LYS A 130 -1.71 -18.31 -0.23
C LYS A 130 -2.74 -17.84 -1.26
N ARG A 131 -3.98 -17.59 -0.84
CA ARG A 131 -5.06 -17.12 -1.74
C ARG A 131 -4.70 -15.80 -2.39
N LEU A 132 -4.21 -14.85 -1.60
CA LEU A 132 -3.75 -13.55 -2.09
C LEU A 132 -2.65 -13.69 -3.15
N LEU A 133 -1.66 -14.55 -2.89
CA LEU A 133 -0.52 -14.74 -3.77
C LEU A 133 -0.92 -15.42 -5.09
N GLN A 134 -1.90 -16.33 -5.05
CA GLN A 134 -2.49 -16.92 -6.26
C GLN A 134 -3.18 -15.87 -7.13
N SER A 135 -4.00 -15.00 -6.54
CA SER A 135 -4.65 -13.90 -7.27
C SER A 135 -3.62 -12.93 -7.87
N ARG A 136 -2.58 -12.59 -7.09
CA ARG A 136 -1.48 -11.76 -7.56
C ARG A 136 -0.75 -12.38 -8.75
N ASP A 137 -0.37 -13.66 -8.66
CA ASP A 137 0.40 -14.33 -9.71
C ASP A 137 -0.41 -14.45 -11.01
N ALA A 138 -1.69 -14.81 -10.88
CA ALA A 138 -2.60 -14.87 -12.02
C ALA A 138 -2.75 -13.52 -12.70
N PHE A 139 -2.80 -12.42 -11.93
CA PHE A 139 -2.87 -11.07 -12.47
C PHE A 139 -1.57 -10.67 -13.19
N VAL A 140 -0.40 -10.93 -12.59
CA VAL A 140 0.91 -10.67 -13.23
C VAL A 140 1.02 -11.43 -14.55
N ALA A 141 0.75 -12.73 -14.56
CA ALA A 141 0.77 -13.55 -15.78
C ALA A 141 -0.28 -13.11 -16.81
N GLY A 142 -1.39 -12.51 -16.36
CA GLY A 142 -2.38 -11.90 -17.22
C GLY A 142 -1.91 -10.62 -17.89
N LEU A 143 -1.27 -9.73 -17.13
CA LEU A 143 -0.70 -8.48 -17.63
C LEU A 143 0.39 -8.73 -18.66
N GLU A 144 1.24 -9.73 -18.46
CA GLU A 144 2.28 -10.13 -19.43
C GLU A 144 1.71 -10.52 -20.82
N ARG A 145 0.43 -10.91 -20.88
CA ARG A 145 -0.28 -11.23 -22.12
C ARG A 145 -0.92 -10.01 -22.80
N ILE A 146 -0.76 -8.81 -22.24
CA ILE A 146 -1.24 -7.54 -22.79
C ILE A 146 -0.01 -6.71 -23.18
N PRO A 147 0.49 -6.79 -24.44
CA PRO A 147 1.77 -6.19 -24.83
C PRO A 147 1.85 -4.66 -24.69
N ALA A 148 0.71 -3.99 -24.55
CA ALA A 148 0.62 -2.56 -24.35
C ALA A 148 0.84 -2.11 -22.91
N LEU A 149 0.94 -3.05 -21.97
CA LEU A 149 1.18 -2.81 -20.55
C LEU A 149 2.49 -3.44 -20.11
N GLU A 150 3.08 -2.88 -19.05
CA GLU A 150 4.22 -3.47 -18.36
C GLU A 150 4.00 -3.47 -16.85
N VAL A 151 4.45 -4.51 -16.16
CA VAL A 151 4.52 -4.54 -14.70
C VAL A 151 5.73 -3.74 -14.25
N LEU A 152 5.54 -2.88 -13.24
CA LEU A 152 6.63 -2.06 -12.70
C LEU A 152 7.40 -2.83 -11.63
N GLY A 153 8.58 -3.34 -12.00
CA GLY A 153 9.46 -4.13 -11.13
C GLY A 153 9.02 -5.59 -11.01
N ASP A 154 9.51 -6.28 -9.97
CA ASP A 154 9.11 -7.64 -9.62
C ASP A 154 8.47 -7.63 -8.23
N PRO A 155 7.16 -7.32 -8.14
CA PRO A 155 6.52 -7.12 -6.83
C PRO A 155 6.46 -8.44 -6.07
N GLU A 156 7.06 -8.59 -4.89
CA GLU A 156 7.14 -9.88 -4.20
C GLU A 156 5.85 -10.23 -3.45
N MET A 157 5.02 -9.23 -3.14
CA MET A 157 3.87 -9.37 -2.23
C MET A 157 2.50 -9.19 -2.91
N CYS A 158 1.64 -8.33 -2.36
CA CYS A 158 0.23 -8.20 -2.73
C CYS A 158 -0.10 -7.07 -3.69
N VAL A 159 0.81 -6.13 -3.92
CA VAL A 159 0.56 -4.97 -4.78
C VAL A 159 1.23 -5.22 -6.12
N VAL A 160 0.48 -5.05 -7.20
CA VAL A 160 1.01 -5.10 -8.56
C VAL A 160 0.75 -3.75 -9.20
N ALA A 161 1.83 -3.00 -9.47
CA ALA A 161 1.75 -1.79 -10.26
C ALA A 161 2.05 -2.09 -11.73
N PHE A 162 1.31 -1.45 -12.62
CA PHE A 162 1.49 -1.57 -14.07
C PHE A 162 1.27 -0.22 -14.76
N ALA A 163 1.97 -0.02 -15.86
CA ALA A 163 1.93 1.19 -16.67
C ALA A 163 1.73 0.86 -18.14
N ALA A 164 1.56 1.88 -18.97
CA ALA A 164 1.69 1.73 -20.40
C ALA A 164 3.13 1.32 -20.74
N ALA A 165 3.29 0.26 -21.53
CA ALA A 165 4.60 -0.23 -21.93
C ALA A 165 5.35 0.85 -22.75
N PRO A 166 6.70 0.88 -22.75
CA PRO A 166 7.46 1.99 -23.32
C PRO A 166 7.15 2.26 -24.80
N GLN A 167 6.85 1.21 -25.57
CA GLN A 167 6.45 1.29 -26.97
C GLN A 167 5.06 1.91 -27.20
N GLU A 168 4.15 1.79 -26.22
CA GLU A 168 2.79 2.37 -26.28
C GLU A 168 2.62 3.62 -25.40
N ALA A 169 3.63 4.04 -24.64
CA ALA A 169 3.55 5.14 -23.69
C ALA A 169 3.11 6.50 -24.28
N LYS A 170 3.23 6.70 -25.60
CA LYS A 170 2.74 7.89 -26.30
C LYS A 170 1.27 7.78 -26.76
N ARG A 171 0.73 6.57 -26.84
CA ARG A 171 -0.59 6.27 -27.39
C ARG A 171 -1.59 5.88 -26.30
N LEU A 172 -1.11 5.19 -25.26
CA LEU A 172 -1.94 4.72 -24.15
C LEU A 172 -1.76 5.64 -22.94
N ASP A 173 -2.81 6.40 -22.63
CA ASP A 173 -2.91 7.16 -21.39
C ASP A 173 -3.45 6.25 -20.28
N ILE A 174 -2.58 5.85 -19.35
CA ILE A 174 -2.93 4.90 -18.29
C ILE A 174 -4.03 5.43 -17.36
N TYR A 175 -4.19 6.75 -17.24
CA TYR A 175 -5.25 7.32 -16.41
C TYR A 175 -6.62 7.22 -17.09
N ARG A 176 -6.68 7.24 -18.43
CA ARG A 176 -7.93 6.97 -19.16
C ARG A 176 -8.35 5.52 -19.04
N VAL A 177 -7.38 4.60 -19.03
CA VAL A 177 -7.63 3.19 -18.71
C VAL A 177 -8.26 3.09 -17.31
N HIS A 178 -7.74 3.81 -16.33
CA HIS A 178 -8.34 3.89 -14.98
C HIS A 178 -9.78 4.40 -14.98
N ASP A 179 -10.08 5.50 -15.67
CA ASP A 179 -11.43 6.06 -15.69
C ASP A 179 -12.44 5.09 -16.33
N ARG A 180 -12.04 4.38 -17.39
CA ARG A 180 -12.89 3.37 -18.05
C ARG A 180 -13.09 2.13 -17.19
N LEU A 181 -12.07 1.69 -16.47
CA LEU A 181 -12.21 0.62 -15.48
C LEU A 181 -13.12 1.05 -14.32
N THR A 182 -12.97 2.28 -13.85
CA THR A 182 -13.83 2.88 -12.82
C THR A 182 -15.29 2.93 -13.25
N ALA A 183 -15.57 3.28 -14.52
CA ALA A 183 -16.92 3.22 -15.07
C ALA A 183 -17.52 1.80 -15.12
N ARG A 184 -16.68 0.75 -15.05
CA ARG A 184 -17.08 -0.66 -14.93
C ARG A 184 -17.13 -1.14 -13.47
N GLY A 185 -16.92 -0.25 -12.50
CA GLY A 185 -16.96 -0.57 -11.06
C GLY A 185 -15.62 -0.99 -10.46
N TRP A 186 -14.52 -0.93 -11.21
CA TRP A 186 -13.20 -1.24 -10.70
C TRP A 186 -12.53 -0.03 -10.06
N HIS A 187 -12.12 -0.15 -8.80
CA HIS A 187 -11.41 0.91 -8.09
C HIS A 187 -9.94 0.55 -7.89
N LEU A 188 -9.11 0.87 -8.89
CA LEU A 188 -7.65 0.75 -8.80
C LEU A 188 -7.05 2.04 -8.24
N ASN A 189 -5.80 1.99 -7.78
CA ASN A 189 -5.14 3.21 -7.30
C ASN A 189 -4.29 3.80 -8.42
N PRO A 190 -4.57 5.03 -8.87
CA PRO A 190 -3.69 5.75 -9.78
C PRO A 190 -2.41 6.20 -9.07
N LEU A 191 -1.28 6.05 -9.76
CA LEU A 191 0.06 6.41 -9.31
C LEU A 191 0.63 7.53 -10.19
N GLN A 192 1.71 8.14 -9.73
CA GLN A 192 2.43 9.22 -10.42
C GLN A 192 3.94 9.04 -10.21
N PHE A 193 4.73 9.55 -11.16
CA PHE A 193 6.20 9.49 -11.17
C PHE A 193 6.77 8.05 -11.09
N PRO A 194 6.44 7.16 -12.04
CA PRO A 194 5.79 7.41 -13.33
C PRO A 194 4.25 7.27 -13.31
N PRO A 195 3.52 7.71 -14.35
CA PRO A 195 2.11 7.38 -14.53
C PRO A 195 1.90 5.87 -14.57
N ALA A 196 1.09 5.35 -13.64
CA ALA A 196 0.81 3.93 -13.52
C ALA A 196 -0.49 3.73 -12.73
N LEU A 197 -0.99 2.50 -12.69
CA LEU A 197 -2.02 2.06 -11.75
C LEU A 197 -1.45 0.96 -10.87
N HIS A 198 -2.02 0.74 -9.69
CA HIS A 198 -1.83 -0.53 -9.00
C HIS A 198 -3.12 -1.17 -8.54
N MET A 199 -3.05 -2.49 -8.39
CA MET A 199 -4.02 -3.31 -7.69
C MET A 199 -3.37 -3.90 -6.45
N CYS A 200 -4.01 -3.73 -5.28
CA CYS A 200 -3.60 -4.36 -4.03
C CYS A 200 -4.49 -5.58 -3.78
N PHE A 201 -3.95 -6.78 -3.96
CA PHE A 201 -4.67 -8.01 -3.69
C PHE A 201 -4.87 -8.22 -2.20
N THR A 202 -6.08 -8.62 -1.81
CA THR A 202 -6.45 -8.93 -0.43
C THR A 202 -7.04 -10.34 -0.38
N ALA A 203 -7.29 -10.87 0.81
CA ALA A 203 -7.98 -12.15 0.98
C ALA A 203 -9.43 -12.14 0.43
N ALA A 204 -10.00 -10.96 0.17
CA ALA A 204 -11.32 -10.83 -0.45
C ALA A 204 -11.32 -11.19 -1.94
N HIS A 205 -10.19 -10.99 -2.64
CA HIS A 205 -10.12 -11.26 -4.07
C HIS A 205 -9.92 -12.75 -4.36
N GLY A 206 -10.59 -13.25 -5.38
CA GLY A 206 -10.47 -14.61 -5.92
C GLY A 206 -10.05 -14.64 -7.38
N GLU A 207 -9.95 -15.85 -7.91
CA GLU A 207 -9.58 -16.10 -9.31
C GLU A 207 -10.54 -15.44 -10.30
N GLU A 208 -11.84 -15.47 -9.99
CA GLU A 208 -12.88 -14.87 -10.83
C GLU A 208 -12.75 -13.34 -10.91
N ASP A 209 -12.44 -12.67 -9.80
CA ASP A 209 -12.20 -11.23 -9.78
C ASP A 209 -11.00 -10.88 -10.67
N VAL A 210 -9.93 -11.65 -10.58
CA VAL A 210 -8.72 -11.46 -11.41
C VAL A 210 -9.03 -11.70 -12.89
N ARG A 211 -9.78 -12.76 -13.20
CA ARG A 211 -10.17 -13.10 -14.57
C ARG A 211 -11.01 -11.99 -15.19
N GLN A 212 -12.01 -11.48 -14.47
CA GLN A 212 -12.87 -10.42 -14.95
C GLN A 212 -12.11 -9.09 -15.10
N LEU A 213 -11.27 -8.74 -14.13
CA LEU A 213 -10.42 -7.54 -14.21
C LEU A 213 -9.50 -7.58 -15.44
N LEU A 214 -8.86 -8.72 -15.70
CA LEU A 214 -7.98 -8.88 -16.86
C LEU A 214 -8.76 -8.79 -18.19
N ALA A 215 -9.96 -9.36 -18.26
CA ALA A 215 -10.81 -9.27 -19.44
C ALA A 215 -11.22 -7.82 -19.72
N ASP A 216 -11.72 -7.11 -18.69
CA ASP A 216 -12.09 -5.70 -18.81
C ASP A 216 -10.89 -4.82 -19.15
N LEU A 217 -9.73 -5.07 -18.53
CA LEU A 217 -8.50 -4.35 -18.80
C LEU A 217 -8.05 -4.54 -20.25
N HIS A 218 -8.09 -5.78 -20.76
CA HIS A 218 -7.74 -6.06 -22.16
C HIS A 218 -8.66 -5.33 -23.14
N GLU A 219 -9.97 -5.35 -22.90
CA GLU A 219 -10.95 -4.64 -23.74
C GLU A 219 -10.74 -3.13 -23.70
N VAL A 220 -10.55 -2.55 -22.51
CA VAL A 220 -10.33 -1.11 -22.32
C VAL A 220 -9.04 -0.65 -22.98
N VAL A 221 -7.94 -1.39 -22.81
CA VAL A 221 -6.64 -1.06 -23.41
C VAL A 221 -6.71 -1.13 -24.94
N THR A 222 -7.37 -2.16 -25.48
CA THR A 222 -7.55 -2.30 -26.93
C THR A 222 -8.36 -1.12 -27.49
N ALA A 223 -9.48 -0.77 -26.84
CA ALA A 223 -10.31 0.35 -27.25
C ALA A 223 -9.56 1.70 -27.20
N GLU A 224 -8.74 1.94 -26.17
CA GLU A 224 -7.93 3.15 -26.05
C GLU A 224 -6.86 3.26 -27.15
N LEU A 225 -6.27 2.14 -27.58
CA LEU A 225 -5.26 2.12 -28.64
C LEU A 225 -5.84 2.29 -30.05
N ASP A 226 -7.03 1.74 -30.29
CA ASP A 226 -7.73 1.78 -31.58
C ASP A 226 -8.35 3.15 -31.84
N ASN A 227 -8.96 3.74 -30.81
CA ASN A 227 -9.55 5.07 -30.88
C ASN A 227 -9.17 5.87 -29.64
N PRO A 228 -8.01 6.55 -29.64
CA PRO A 228 -7.59 7.42 -28.56
C PRO A 228 -8.47 8.69 -28.55
N THR A 229 -9.76 8.52 -28.24
CA THR A 229 -10.70 9.63 -28.09
C THR A 229 -10.21 10.53 -26.98
N ARG A 230 -10.16 11.84 -27.22
CA ARG A 230 -10.02 12.86 -26.18
C ARG A 230 -11.34 12.92 -25.39
N GLY A 231 -11.60 11.92 -24.55
CA GLY A 231 -12.70 11.95 -23.59
C GLY A 231 -12.39 12.97 -22.49
N ALA A 232 -13.36 13.82 -22.15
CA ALA A 232 -13.26 14.91 -21.19
C ALA A 232 -14.06 14.62 -19.91
N GLY A 233 -13.83 13.47 -19.27
CA GLY A 233 -14.49 13.10 -18.02
C GLY A 233 -13.70 12.05 -17.24
N GLY A 234 -13.96 11.98 -15.93
CA GLY A 234 -13.22 11.13 -14.98
C GLY A 234 -12.05 11.85 -14.30
N ASP A 235 -11.24 11.09 -13.56
CA ASP A 235 -10.14 11.64 -12.76
C ASP A 235 -8.84 11.77 -13.58
N ALA A 236 -8.79 11.24 -14.81
CA ALA A 236 -7.58 11.25 -15.64
C ALA A 236 -6.99 12.64 -15.87
N PRO A 237 -7.77 13.69 -16.21
CA PRO A 237 -7.24 15.04 -16.34
C PRO A 237 -6.64 15.56 -15.02
N MET A 238 -7.24 15.21 -13.88
CA MET A 238 -6.78 15.62 -12.56
C MET A 238 -5.43 14.98 -12.22
N TYR A 239 -5.32 13.65 -12.37
CA TYR A 239 -4.07 12.94 -12.12
C TYR A 239 -2.97 13.32 -13.12
N GLY A 240 -3.32 13.46 -14.41
CA GLY A 240 -2.38 13.91 -15.44
C GLY A 240 -1.86 15.33 -15.18
N ALA A 241 -2.74 16.27 -14.84
CA ALA A 241 -2.34 17.64 -14.50
C ALA A 241 -1.51 17.68 -13.21
N ALA A 242 -1.94 16.97 -12.17
CA ALA A 242 -1.22 16.90 -10.90
C ALA A 242 0.18 16.29 -11.06
N ALA A 243 0.34 15.26 -11.91
CA ALA A 243 1.64 14.67 -12.19
C ALA A 243 2.56 15.62 -13.00
N ALA A 244 2.01 16.38 -13.96
CA ALA A 244 2.79 17.28 -14.80
C ALA A 244 3.16 18.61 -14.12
N MET A 245 2.48 18.98 -13.03
CA MET A 245 2.63 20.29 -12.40
C MET A 245 3.95 20.43 -11.61
N PRO A 246 4.85 21.35 -12.02
CA PRO A 246 6.16 21.52 -11.37
C PRO A 246 6.04 22.20 -10.01
N ASP A 247 5.15 23.19 -9.86
CA ASP A 247 4.89 23.84 -8.58
C ASP A 247 3.95 22.98 -7.73
N ARG A 248 4.56 22.21 -6.83
CA ARG A 248 3.83 21.31 -5.93
C ARG A 248 2.92 22.05 -4.94
N ARG A 249 3.08 23.36 -4.75
CA ARG A 249 2.22 24.17 -3.86
C ARG A 249 0.79 24.23 -4.37
N ILE A 250 0.61 24.38 -5.69
CA ILE A 250 -0.72 24.43 -6.32
C ILE A 250 -1.46 23.10 -6.11
N VAL A 251 -0.76 21.96 -6.24
CA VAL A 251 -1.33 20.64 -5.90
C VAL A 251 -1.69 20.57 -4.42
N GLY A 252 -0.86 21.14 -3.54
CA GLY A 252 -1.16 21.28 -2.11
C GLY A 252 -2.44 22.06 -1.84
N ASP A 253 -2.60 23.23 -2.45
CA ASP A 253 -3.79 24.08 -2.28
C ASP A 253 -5.06 23.38 -2.79
N LEU A 254 -4.96 22.64 -3.91
CA LEU A 254 -6.05 21.81 -4.43
C LEU A 254 -6.46 20.72 -3.42
N LEU A 255 -5.51 20.03 -2.80
CA LEU A 255 -5.79 19.00 -1.79
C LEU A 255 -6.44 19.59 -0.53
N VAL A 256 -6.02 20.80 -0.12
CA VAL A 256 -6.69 21.54 0.97
C VAL A 256 -8.14 21.87 0.60
N GLY A 257 -8.37 22.37 -0.62
CA GLY A 257 -9.72 22.63 -1.12
C GLY A 257 -10.60 21.39 -1.13
N TYR A 258 -10.08 20.24 -1.59
CA TYR A 258 -10.77 18.95 -1.52
C TYR A 258 -11.16 18.57 -0.08
N GLN A 259 -10.23 18.74 0.88
CA GLN A 259 -10.50 18.46 2.29
C GLN A 259 -11.57 19.39 2.87
N HIS A 260 -11.61 20.66 2.46
CA HIS A 260 -12.67 21.58 2.85
C HIS A 260 -14.03 21.11 2.33
N VAL A 261 -14.13 20.69 1.07
CA VAL A 261 -15.39 20.15 0.50
C VAL A 261 -15.88 18.92 1.26
N LEU A 262 -14.99 18.00 1.66
CA LEU A 262 -15.37 16.81 2.43
C LEU A 262 -15.89 17.11 3.84
N LEU A 263 -15.48 18.24 4.43
CA LEU A 263 -15.89 18.66 5.77
C LEU A 263 -16.96 19.76 5.72
N ASP A 264 -17.34 20.20 4.53
CA ASP A 264 -18.35 21.23 4.38
C ASP A 264 -19.71 20.65 4.81
N THR A 265 -20.33 21.33 5.76
CA THR A 265 -21.65 20.97 6.29
C THR A 265 -22.78 21.72 5.59
N VAL A 266 -22.44 22.61 4.64
CA VAL A 266 -23.43 23.32 3.83
C VAL A 266 -23.94 22.37 2.74
N GLY A 267 -24.86 21.49 3.12
CA GLY A 267 -25.76 20.85 2.17
C GLY A 267 -26.71 21.90 1.58
N ASP A 268 -27.08 21.73 0.31
CA ASP A 268 -28.09 22.52 -0.39
C ASP A 268 -29.30 22.83 0.52
N ALA A 269 -29.40 24.10 0.94
CA ALA A 269 -30.58 24.68 1.57
C ALA A 269 -31.41 25.42 0.52
#